data_AF-A0A7S3I0J4-F1
#
_entry.id   AF-A0A7S3I0J4-F1
#
_cell.length_a   1.000
_cell.length_b   1.000
_cell.length_c   1.000
_cell.angle_alpha   90.00
_cell.angle_beta   90.00
_cell.angle_gamma   90.00
#
_symmetry.space_group_name_H-M   'P 1'
#
loop_
_entity.id
_entity.type
_entity.pdbx_description
1 polymer ?
#
loop_
_entity_poly.entity_id
_entity_poly.type
_entity_poly.pdbx_seq_one_letter_code
_entity_poly.pdbx_strand_id
1 'polypeptide(L)'
;DAAIKAFRYNFEKLTSGANLNIAEADIDHVDSIPSYDSLSEENAGLLTETVMLKLNGGLGTGMGLEKAKSLLEIKDGNTFLDFIAKQVEYMRSSMGVDLAFMLMNSFATSKDTLDHLSKYDGLSKGGIPLEFCQNKAPKVTASDMSPAIWPAAPSCEWCPPGHGDLYPAIVGSGTLDILLSKGYKYMFVSNSDNLGATMDLKLLTWFAKTGAPFAMEVAARTDADKKGGHLARSKATGGLLLREAAQCPDEDEKEFQNVAKHKFFNTNNLWVNLKALKEAYTKYDGLLPLPV
;
A
#
# COMPACT_ATOMS: atom_id res chain seq x y z
N ASP A 1 -4.70 -3.27 -19.23
CA ASP A 1 -4.73 -1.84 -19.62
C ASP A 1 -4.29 -0.87 -18.53
N ALA A 2 -4.91 -0.85 -17.34
CA ALA A 2 -4.55 0.08 -16.27
C ALA A 2 -3.05 0.09 -15.92
N ALA A 3 -2.43 -1.08 -15.80
CA ALA A 3 -0.99 -1.22 -15.56
C ALA A 3 -0.11 -0.64 -16.67
N ILE A 4 -0.51 -0.83 -17.94
CA ILE A 4 0.21 -0.30 -19.10
C ILE A 4 0.10 1.23 -19.12
N LYS A 5 -1.10 1.78 -18.85
CA LYS A 5 -1.30 3.24 -18.73
C LYS A 5 -0.44 3.82 -17.61
N ALA A 6 -0.41 3.19 -16.43
CA ALA A 6 0.44 3.59 -15.32
C ALA A 6 1.93 3.57 -15.68
N PHE A 7 2.41 2.48 -16.29
CA PHE A 7 3.80 2.39 -16.72
C PHE A 7 4.15 3.46 -17.77
N ARG A 8 3.29 3.68 -18.77
CA ARG A 8 3.51 4.71 -19.80
C ARG A 8 3.59 6.10 -19.20
N TYR A 9 2.67 6.45 -18.30
CA TYR A 9 2.73 7.72 -17.58
C TYR A 9 4.05 7.88 -16.81
N ASN A 10 4.47 6.84 -16.09
CA ASN A 10 5.72 6.88 -15.34
C ASN A 10 6.94 7.03 -16.27
N PHE A 11 6.93 6.31 -17.38
CA PHE A 11 7.99 6.35 -18.38
C PHE A 11 8.06 7.71 -19.10
N GLU A 12 6.92 8.32 -19.41
CA GLU A 12 6.84 9.68 -19.97
C GLU A 12 7.41 10.71 -19.00
N LYS A 13 7.11 10.60 -17.70
CA LYS A 13 7.69 11.48 -16.68
C LYS A 13 9.21 11.30 -16.56
N LEU A 14 9.68 10.05 -16.49
CA LEU A 14 11.10 9.72 -16.46
C LEU A 14 11.86 10.29 -17.66
N THR A 15 11.28 10.21 -18.87
CA THR A 15 11.92 10.66 -20.11
C THR A 15 11.69 12.13 -20.43
N SER A 16 10.82 12.83 -19.69
CA SER A 16 10.52 14.25 -19.92
C SER A 16 11.64 15.20 -19.48
N GLY A 17 12.62 14.72 -18.71
CA GLY A 17 13.61 15.58 -18.05
C GLY A 17 13.07 16.35 -16.84
N ALA A 18 11.84 16.05 -16.39
CA ALA A 18 11.29 16.61 -15.17
C ALA A 18 12.14 16.19 -13.95
N ASN A 19 12.32 17.13 -13.02
CA ASN A 19 12.87 16.79 -11.71
C ASN A 19 11.83 15.93 -10.95
N LEU A 20 12.19 14.69 -10.65
CA LEU A 20 11.34 13.76 -9.90
C LEU A 20 11.56 13.88 -8.38
N ASN A 21 12.57 14.63 -7.95
CA ASN A 21 12.80 14.89 -6.53
C ASN A 21 11.81 15.91 -5.98
N ILE A 22 11.56 15.80 -4.68
CA ILE A 22 10.75 16.73 -3.89
C ILE A 22 11.71 17.48 -2.97
N ALA A 23 12.16 18.65 -3.42
CA ALA A 23 13.09 19.47 -2.66
C ALA A 23 12.44 20.04 -1.40
N GLU A 24 13.24 20.27 -0.37
CA GLU A 24 12.82 20.89 0.89
C GLU A 24 12.24 22.30 0.67
N ALA A 25 12.73 23.01 -0.36
CA ALA A 25 12.21 24.32 -0.74
C ALA A 25 10.75 24.29 -1.23
N ASP A 26 10.28 23.16 -1.77
CA ASP A 26 8.95 23.00 -2.38
C ASP A 26 7.87 22.52 -1.41
N ILE A 27 8.26 22.22 -0.17
CA ILE A 27 7.39 21.67 0.86
C ILE A 27 7.41 22.49 2.15
N ASP A 28 6.30 22.44 2.85
CA ASP A 28 6.19 22.82 4.25
C ASP A 28 6.07 21.56 5.12
N HIS A 29 6.53 21.65 6.36
CA HIS A 29 6.27 20.61 7.35
C HIS A 29 4.80 20.64 7.77
N VAL A 30 4.31 19.51 8.29
CA VAL A 30 2.95 19.43 8.83
C VAL A 30 3.01 19.67 10.35
N ASP A 31 2.34 20.71 10.81
CA ASP A 31 2.34 21.09 12.24
C ASP A 31 1.55 20.12 13.11
N SER A 32 0.35 19.76 12.66
CA SER A 32 -0.60 18.98 13.43
C SER A 32 -1.54 18.17 12.53
N ILE A 33 -2.00 17.04 13.07
CA ILE A 33 -3.00 16.16 12.48
C ILE A 33 -3.99 15.71 13.57
N PRO A 34 -5.17 15.20 13.21
CA PRO A 34 -6.04 14.51 14.18
C PRO A 34 -5.28 13.36 14.87
N SER A 35 -5.39 13.28 16.20
CA SER A 35 -4.74 12.24 16.99
C SER A 35 -5.70 11.07 17.24
N TYR A 36 -5.18 9.84 17.22
CA TYR A 36 -5.92 8.65 17.60
C TYR A 36 -6.53 8.75 19.00
N ASP A 37 -5.82 9.35 19.96
CA ASP A 37 -6.27 9.49 21.35
C ASP A 37 -7.52 10.37 21.49
N SER A 38 -7.81 11.20 20.48
CA SER A 38 -9.03 12.01 20.44
C SER A 38 -10.25 11.27 19.89
N LEU A 39 -10.07 10.04 19.38
CA LEU A 39 -11.14 9.23 18.80
C LEU A 39 -11.79 8.37 19.89
N SER A 40 -13.11 8.48 20.02
CA SER A 40 -13.89 7.72 21.00
C SER A 40 -15.04 6.93 20.42
N GLU A 41 -15.45 7.22 19.18
CA GLU A 41 -16.62 6.61 18.55
C GLU A 41 -16.26 5.35 17.78
N GLU A 42 -17.10 4.34 17.90
CA GLU A 42 -16.94 3.06 17.21
C GLU A 42 -18.28 2.64 16.59
N ASN A 43 -18.25 2.30 15.31
CA ASN A 43 -19.39 1.78 14.57
C ASN A 43 -19.02 0.45 13.90
N ALA A 44 -19.27 -0.65 14.60
CA ALA A 44 -19.02 -2.01 14.10
C ALA A 44 -19.82 -2.32 12.83
N GLY A 45 -20.94 -1.63 12.57
CA GLY A 45 -21.72 -1.79 11.34
C GLY A 45 -20.93 -1.46 10.06
N LEU A 46 -19.86 -0.66 10.15
CA LEU A 46 -19.01 -0.34 9.00
C LEU A 46 -18.13 -1.53 8.55
N LEU A 47 -17.93 -2.55 9.40
CA LEU A 47 -17.11 -3.71 9.07
C LEU A 47 -17.67 -4.52 7.90
N THR A 48 -19.00 -4.57 7.75
CA THR A 48 -19.66 -5.28 6.63
C THR A 48 -19.43 -4.59 5.29
N GLU A 49 -19.03 -3.31 5.31
CA GLU A 49 -18.73 -2.49 4.14
C GLU A 49 -17.22 -2.27 3.96
N THR A 50 -16.38 -2.96 4.73
CA THR A 50 -14.93 -2.76 4.75
C THR A 50 -14.17 -4.04 4.43
N VAL A 51 -13.15 -3.94 3.56
CA VAL A 51 -12.19 -5.01 3.28
C VAL A 51 -10.83 -4.71 3.87
N MET A 52 -10.23 -5.68 4.55
CA MET A 52 -8.83 -5.63 4.96
C MET A 52 -7.95 -6.23 3.85
N LEU A 53 -6.93 -5.50 3.43
CA LEU A 53 -5.96 -5.90 2.42
C LEU A 53 -4.54 -5.88 3.01
N LYS A 54 -3.81 -6.99 2.87
CA LYS A 54 -2.38 -7.05 3.20
C LYS A 54 -1.53 -7.03 1.92
N LEU A 55 -0.57 -6.11 1.87
CA LEU A 55 0.43 -6.04 0.80
C LEU A 55 1.46 -7.14 1.00
N ASN A 56 1.56 -8.05 0.03
CA ASN A 56 2.34 -9.28 0.16
C ASN A 56 3.12 -9.64 -1.12
N GLY A 57 3.41 -8.66 -1.97
CA GLY A 57 4.17 -8.86 -3.21
C GLY A 57 5.69 -8.88 -3.04
N GLY A 58 6.19 -8.42 -1.89
CA GLY A 58 7.62 -8.26 -1.60
C GLY A 58 8.33 -9.58 -1.26
N LEU A 59 9.48 -9.80 -1.87
CA LEU A 59 10.38 -10.90 -1.52
C LEU A 59 11.29 -10.50 -0.36
N GLY A 60 11.64 -11.47 0.48
CA GLY A 60 12.62 -11.29 1.56
C GLY A 60 14.07 -11.36 1.09
N THR A 61 14.40 -10.95 -0.13
CA THR A 61 15.74 -11.13 -0.72
C THR A 61 16.85 -10.45 0.07
N GLY A 62 16.58 -9.26 0.64
CA GLY A 62 17.51 -8.56 1.54
C GLY A 62 17.78 -9.32 2.84
N MET A 63 16.97 -10.32 3.18
CA MET A 63 17.13 -11.23 4.31
C MET A 63 17.56 -12.64 3.87
N GLY A 64 17.95 -12.83 2.60
CA GLY A 64 18.38 -14.12 2.05
C GLY A 64 17.24 -15.09 1.73
N LEU A 65 15.99 -14.62 1.66
CA LEU A 65 14.84 -15.45 1.31
C LEU A 65 14.52 -15.36 -0.19
N GLU A 66 14.28 -16.51 -0.81
CA GLU A 66 13.76 -16.60 -2.19
C GLU A 66 12.22 -16.58 -2.24
N LYS A 67 11.55 -16.43 -1.09
CA LYS A 67 10.10 -16.46 -0.93
C LYS A 67 9.54 -15.14 -0.40
N ALA A 68 8.21 -15.07 -0.28
CA ALA A 68 7.51 -13.96 0.35
C ALA A 68 8.06 -13.70 1.76
N LYS A 69 8.34 -12.43 2.09
CA LYS A 69 8.83 -12.05 3.43
C LYS A 69 7.87 -12.50 4.55
N SER A 70 6.58 -12.54 4.25
CA SER A 70 5.54 -12.93 5.20
C SER A 70 5.55 -14.41 5.59
N LEU A 71 6.31 -15.25 4.88
CA LEU A 71 6.53 -16.66 5.23
C LEU A 71 7.70 -16.85 6.21
N LEU A 72 8.38 -15.77 6.60
CA LEU A 72 9.39 -15.84 7.65
C LEU A 72 8.72 -16.17 8.99
N GLU A 73 9.27 -17.16 9.70
CA GLU A 73 8.86 -17.48 11.05
C GLU A 73 9.19 -16.34 12.02
N ILE A 74 8.20 -15.97 12.84
CA ILE A 74 8.32 -14.91 13.85
C ILE A 74 8.37 -15.49 15.24
N LYS A 75 7.43 -16.38 15.58
CA LYS A 75 7.35 -16.94 16.94
C LYS A 75 6.57 -18.25 16.98
N ASP A 76 7.06 -19.21 17.76
CA ASP A 76 6.40 -20.48 18.06
C ASP A 76 5.95 -21.24 16.78
N GLY A 77 6.81 -21.29 15.75
CA GLY A 77 6.48 -21.92 14.47
C GLY A 77 5.51 -21.13 13.59
N ASN A 78 5.13 -19.90 13.97
CA ASN A 78 4.19 -19.07 13.22
C ASN A 78 4.91 -17.98 12.44
N THR A 79 4.58 -17.90 11.17
CA THR A 79 5.01 -16.86 10.23
C THR A 79 4.18 -15.58 10.37
N PHE A 80 4.55 -14.50 9.67
CA PHE A 80 3.67 -13.33 9.57
C PHE A 80 2.29 -13.69 9.02
N LEU A 81 2.21 -14.55 7.98
CA LEU A 81 0.94 -15.00 7.42
C LEU A 81 0.08 -15.76 8.43
N ASP A 82 0.71 -16.56 9.29
CA ASP A 82 -0.01 -17.29 10.35
C ASP A 82 -0.62 -16.33 11.36
N PHE A 83 0.12 -15.29 11.77
CA PHE A 83 -0.40 -14.26 12.66
C PHE A 83 -1.51 -13.44 12.00
N ILE A 84 -1.37 -13.07 10.73
CA ILE A 84 -2.41 -12.36 9.98
C ILE A 84 -3.69 -13.20 9.89
N ALA A 85 -3.58 -14.49 9.54
CA ALA A 85 -4.74 -15.39 9.47
C ALA A 85 -5.46 -15.50 10.82
N LYS A 86 -4.71 -15.73 11.90
CA LYS A 86 -5.25 -15.79 13.27
C LYS A 86 -5.88 -14.47 13.72
N GLN A 87 -5.26 -13.33 13.36
CA GLN A 87 -5.83 -12.00 13.63
C GLN A 87 -7.18 -11.83 12.93
N VAL A 88 -7.30 -12.23 11.66
CA VAL A 88 -8.56 -12.16 10.91
C VAL A 88 -9.64 -13.04 11.55
N GLU A 89 -9.30 -14.27 11.92
CA GLU A 89 -10.24 -15.18 12.63
C GLU A 89 -10.66 -14.61 13.99
N TYR A 90 -9.72 -14.04 14.73
CA TYR A 90 -10.01 -13.38 16.01
C TYR A 90 -10.90 -12.16 15.82
N MET A 91 -10.63 -11.30 14.85
CA MET A 91 -11.48 -10.13 14.55
C MET A 91 -12.89 -10.57 14.15
N ARG A 92 -13.02 -11.61 13.31
CA ARG A 92 -14.33 -12.13 12.92
C ARG A 92 -15.16 -12.63 14.10
N SER A 93 -14.53 -13.39 14.98
CA SER A 93 -15.20 -13.94 16.17
C SER A 93 -15.51 -12.87 17.22
N SER A 94 -14.56 -11.98 17.53
CA SER A 94 -14.72 -10.93 18.54
C SER A 94 -15.69 -9.83 18.12
N MET A 95 -15.70 -9.45 16.84
CA MET A 95 -16.58 -8.40 16.32
C MET A 95 -17.93 -8.95 15.82
N GLY A 96 -18.09 -10.27 15.71
CA GLY A 96 -19.32 -10.89 15.24
C GLY A 96 -19.66 -10.59 13.76
N VAL A 97 -18.66 -10.19 12.97
CA VAL A 97 -18.81 -9.84 11.55
C VAL A 97 -17.84 -10.68 10.73
N ASP A 98 -18.29 -11.14 9.58
CA ASP A 98 -17.44 -11.85 8.62
C ASP A 98 -16.53 -10.87 7.86
N LEU A 99 -15.53 -10.31 8.55
CA LEU A 99 -14.58 -9.34 8.01
C LEU A 99 -13.97 -9.86 6.70
N ALA A 100 -14.13 -9.07 5.65
CA ALA A 100 -13.56 -9.34 4.35
C ALA A 100 -12.03 -9.16 4.40
N PHE A 101 -11.31 -10.14 3.85
CA PHE A 101 -9.86 -10.18 3.89
C PHE A 101 -9.30 -10.57 2.52
N MET A 102 -8.24 -9.88 2.11
CA MET A 102 -7.55 -10.09 0.85
C MET A 102 -6.04 -9.90 0.98
N LEU A 103 -5.31 -10.44 0.02
CA LEU A 103 -3.87 -10.27 -0.16
C LEU A 103 -3.57 -9.70 -1.54
N MET A 104 -2.67 -8.72 -1.60
CA MET A 104 -2.04 -8.32 -2.86
C MET A 104 -0.72 -9.07 -2.98
N ASN A 105 -0.74 -10.18 -3.72
CA ASN A 105 0.45 -10.98 -3.98
C ASN A 105 1.19 -10.51 -5.24
N SER A 106 2.36 -11.07 -5.49
CA SER A 106 3.04 -10.96 -6.77
C SER A 106 3.13 -12.32 -7.43
N PHE A 107 3.53 -12.32 -8.70
CA PHE A 107 3.90 -13.52 -9.44
C PHE A 107 4.97 -14.38 -8.75
N ALA A 108 5.74 -13.81 -7.82
CA ALA A 108 6.77 -14.51 -7.06
C ALA A 108 6.30 -14.96 -5.67
N THR A 109 5.15 -14.47 -5.19
CA THR A 109 4.66 -14.78 -3.83
C THR A 109 3.32 -15.51 -3.80
N SER A 110 2.51 -15.45 -4.86
CA SER A 110 1.15 -16.01 -4.91
C SER A 110 1.12 -17.50 -4.57
N LYS A 111 1.85 -18.35 -5.30
CA LYS A 111 1.81 -19.80 -5.11
C LYS A 111 2.17 -20.21 -3.68
N ASP A 112 3.34 -19.81 -3.18
CA ASP A 112 3.77 -20.17 -1.83
C ASP A 112 2.81 -19.61 -0.75
N THR A 113 2.24 -18.42 -0.98
CA THR A 113 1.27 -17.81 -0.04
C THR A 113 -0.03 -18.61 0.02
N LEU A 114 -0.61 -18.96 -1.13
CA LEU A 114 -1.86 -19.72 -1.18
C LEU A 114 -1.66 -21.15 -0.67
N ASP A 115 -0.56 -21.79 -1.02
CA ASP A 115 -0.21 -23.12 -0.52
C ASP A 115 -0.09 -23.10 1.02
N HIS A 116 0.57 -22.08 1.59
CA HIS A 116 0.71 -21.92 3.06
C HIS A 116 -0.63 -21.63 3.76
N LEU A 117 -1.48 -20.79 3.17
CA LEU A 117 -2.77 -20.41 3.74
C LEU A 117 -3.87 -21.46 3.57
N SER A 118 -3.65 -22.51 2.78
CA SER A 118 -4.61 -23.60 2.56
C SER A 118 -5.01 -24.34 3.85
N LYS A 119 -4.21 -24.23 4.91
CA LYS A 119 -4.52 -24.78 6.25
C LYS A 119 -5.51 -23.94 7.07
N TYR A 120 -5.84 -22.73 6.62
CA TYR A 120 -6.78 -21.82 7.29
C TYR A 120 -8.11 -21.80 6.53
N ASP A 121 -8.98 -22.74 6.88
CA ASP A 121 -10.31 -22.83 6.29
C ASP A 121 -11.11 -21.54 6.53
N GLY A 122 -11.72 -21.03 5.47
CA GLY A 122 -12.61 -19.88 5.57
C GLY A 122 -11.92 -18.52 5.67
N LEU A 123 -10.63 -18.38 5.33
CA LEU A 123 -10.08 -17.03 5.05
C LEU A 123 -10.78 -16.38 3.85
N SER A 124 -11.00 -17.15 2.79
CA SER A 124 -11.78 -16.75 1.61
C SER A 124 -13.28 -16.76 1.93
N LYS A 125 -13.86 -15.58 2.16
CA LYS A 125 -15.28 -15.40 2.49
C LYS A 125 -15.86 -14.15 1.82
N GLY A 126 -17.18 -13.95 1.91
CA GLY A 126 -17.87 -12.84 1.26
C GLY A 126 -17.98 -12.96 -0.28
N GLY A 127 -17.57 -14.09 -0.85
CA GLY A 127 -17.55 -14.34 -2.29
C GLY A 127 -16.61 -13.42 -3.05
N ILE A 128 -15.59 -12.87 -2.39
CA ILE A 128 -14.49 -12.13 -3.00
C ILE A 128 -13.25 -13.04 -3.10
N PRO A 129 -12.35 -12.81 -4.06
CA PRO A 129 -11.13 -13.61 -4.14
C PRO A 129 -10.21 -13.32 -2.94
N LEU A 130 -9.51 -14.33 -2.44
CA LEU A 130 -8.53 -14.16 -1.37
C LEU A 130 -7.32 -13.33 -1.81
N GLU A 131 -6.98 -13.39 -3.10
CA GLU A 131 -5.87 -12.62 -3.66
C GLU A 131 -6.25 -11.89 -4.95
N PHE A 132 -5.48 -10.85 -5.24
CA PHE A 132 -5.18 -10.45 -6.61
C PHE A 132 -3.66 -10.26 -6.73
N CYS A 133 -3.14 -10.43 -7.94
CA CYS A 133 -1.74 -10.24 -8.21
C CYS A 133 -1.45 -8.81 -8.66
N GLN A 134 -0.41 -8.20 -8.08
CA GLN A 134 0.19 -6.99 -8.60
C GLN A 134 0.83 -7.26 -9.99
N ASN A 135 1.02 -6.19 -10.74
CA ASN A 135 1.56 -6.21 -12.09
C ASN A 135 3.10 -6.37 -12.10
N LYS A 136 3.64 -6.43 -13.32
CA LYS A 136 5.06 -6.32 -13.63
C LYS A 136 5.30 -5.11 -14.51
N ALA A 137 6.42 -4.42 -14.28
CA ALA A 137 6.94 -3.41 -15.19
C ALA A 137 8.24 -3.92 -15.84
N PRO A 138 8.47 -3.64 -17.13
CA PRO A 138 9.76 -3.93 -17.74
C PRO A 138 10.80 -2.97 -17.15
N LYS A 139 12.00 -3.50 -16.87
CA LYS A 139 13.16 -2.67 -16.59
C LYS A 139 13.62 -2.02 -17.89
N VAL A 140 14.12 -0.81 -17.79
CA VAL A 140 14.65 -0.07 -18.93
C VAL A 140 16.15 0.19 -18.74
N THR A 141 16.91 0.25 -19.83
CA THR A 141 18.34 0.56 -19.74
C THR A 141 18.54 2.02 -19.34
N ALA A 142 19.57 2.30 -18.56
CA ALA A 142 19.90 3.68 -18.19
C ALA A 142 20.45 4.49 -19.38
N SER A 143 20.99 3.83 -20.40
CA SER A 143 21.65 4.49 -21.54
C SER A 143 20.66 5.02 -22.58
N ASP A 144 19.60 4.29 -22.87
CA ASP A 144 18.66 4.63 -23.95
C ASP A 144 17.18 4.41 -23.61
N MET A 145 16.88 3.99 -22.37
CA MET A 145 15.51 3.75 -21.89
C MET A 145 14.75 2.67 -22.67
N SER A 146 15.43 1.86 -23.49
CA SER A 146 14.83 0.68 -24.11
C SER A 146 14.59 -0.43 -23.09
N PRO A 147 13.63 -1.35 -23.32
CA PRO A 147 13.44 -2.51 -22.46
C PRO A 147 14.73 -3.33 -22.32
N ALA A 148 15.11 -3.67 -21.10
CA ALA A 148 16.27 -4.50 -20.83
C ALA A 148 16.08 -5.91 -21.38
N ILE A 149 17.14 -6.49 -21.97
CA ILE A 149 17.15 -7.85 -22.50
C ILE A 149 18.21 -8.66 -21.76
N TRP A 150 17.81 -9.80 -21.20
CA TRP A 150 18.69 -10.68 -20.42
C TRP A 150 18.36 -12.18 -20.68
N PRO A 151 18.86 -12.75 -21.79
CA PRO A 151 18.45 -14.09 -22.23
C PRO A 151 18.79 -15.21 -21.25
N ALA A 152 19.82 -15.04 -20.42
CA ALA A 152 20.23 -16.01 -19.42
C ALA A 152 19.22 -16.14 -18.26
N ALA A 153 18.44 -15.08 -17.98
CA ALA A 153 17.36 -15.11 -16.99
C ALA A 153 16.29 -14.04 -17.34
N PRO A 154 15.37 -14.33 -18.28
CA PRO A 154 14.39 -13.34 -18.76
C PRO A 154 13.48 -12.76 -17.66
N SER A 155 13.32 -13.46 -16.53
CA SER A 155 12.61 -12.94 -15.36
C SER A 155 13.28 -11.68 -14.79
N CYS A 156 14.59 -11.51 -14.95
CA CYS A 156 15.34 -10.34 -14.51
C CYS A 156 15.05 -9.09 -15.36
N GLU A 157 14.39 -9.22 -16.51
CA GLU A 157 13.95 -8.10 -17.35
C GLU A 157 12.74 -7.35 -16.75
N TRP A 158 12.13 -7.93 -15.71
CA TRP A 158 10.93 -7.40 -15.07
C TRP A 158 11.19 -7.02 -13.61
N CYS A 159 10.46 -6.03 -13.12
CA CYS A 159 10.39 -5.68 -11.71
C CYS A 159 8.94 -5.50 -11.25
N PRO A 160 8.65 -5.68 -9.95
CA PRO A 160 7.42 -5.18 -9.37
C PRO A 160 7.43 -3.64 -9.39
N PRO A 161 6.36 -2.96 -9.85
CA PRO A 161 6.30 -1.49 -9.91
C PRO A 161 6.01 -0.83 -8.54
N GLY A 162 6.56 -1.38 -7.46
CA GLY A 162 6.34 -0.93 -6.09
C GLY A 162 4.91 -1.22 -5.57
N HIS A 163 4.66 -0.90 -4.29
CA HIS A 163 3.33 -1.10 -3.68
C HIS A 163 2.29 -0.07 -4.16
N GLY A 164 2.71 1.04 -4.78
CA GLY A 164 1.81 1.97 -5.48
C GLY A 164 1.04 1.31 -6.63
N ASP A 165 1.50 0.14 -7.11
CA ASP A 165 0.79 -0.68 -8.08
C ASP A 165 -0.52 -1.28 -7.55
N LEU A 166 -0.79 -1.18 -6.25
CA LEU A 166 -2.08 -1.53 -5.66
C LEU A 166 -3.26 -1.02 -6.49
N TYR A 167 -3.26 0.27 -6.82
CA TYR A 167 -4.38 0.92 -7.49
C TYR A 167 -4.56 0.44 -8.95
N PRO A 168 -3.51 0.40 -9.81
CA PRO A 168 -3.68 -0.15 -11.14
C PRO A 168 -3.95 -1.67 -11.13
N ALA A 169 -3.42 -2.43 -10.17
CA ALA A 169 -3.68 -3.86 -10.03
C ALA A 169 -5.13 -4.15 -9.66
N ILE A 170 -5.67 -3.51 -8.61
CA ILE A 170 -7.05 -3.76 -8.15
C ILE A 170 -8.10 -3.33 -9.20
N VAL A 171 -7.80 -2.29 -9.98
CA VAL A 171 -8.63 -1.87 -11.12
C VAL A 171 -8.48 -2.84 -12.29
N GLY A 172 -7.24 -3.16 -12.67
CA GLY A 172 -6.93 -3.99 -13.83
C GLY A 172 -7.38 -5.45 -13.69
N SER A 173 -7.43 -5.98 -12.47
CA SER A 173 -7.94 -7.32 -12.18
C SER A 173 -9.47 -7.41 -12.16
N GLY A 174 -10.18 -6.27 -12.18
CA GLY A 174 -11.62 -6.21 -11.93
C GLY A 174 -12.02 -6.38 -10.46
N THR A 175 -11.06 -6.53 -9.55
CA THR A 175 -11.32 -6.69 -8.11
C THR A 175 -12.08 -5.51 -7.54
N LEU A 176 -11.75 -4.28 -7.94
CA LEU A 176 -12.46 -3.08 -7.49
C LEU A 176 -13.96 -3.15 -7.81
N ASP A 177 -14.31 -3.59 -9.02
CA ASP A 177 -15.70 -3.68 -9.45
C ASP A 177 -16.43 -4.82 -8.73
N ILE A 178 -15.75 -5.94 -8.47
CA ILE A 178 -16.28 -7.04 -7.64
C ILE A 178 -16.60 -6.53 -6.22
N LEU A 179 -15.67 -5.81 -5.59
CA LEU A 179 -15.86 -5.26 -4.24
C LEU A 179 -17.04 -4.28 -4.21
N LEU A 180 -17.09 -3.34 -5.15
CA LEU A 180 -18.17 -2.36 -5.23
C LEU A 180 -19.54 -3.02 -5.48
N SER A 181 -19.60 -4.03 -6.37
CA SER A 181 -20.85 -4.76 -6.65
C SER A 181 -21.41 -5.51 -5.44
N LYS A 182 -20.55 -5.83 -4.47
CA LYS A 182 -20.91 -6.49 -3.21
C LYS A 182 -21.20 -5.53 -2.07
N GLY A 183 -21.12 -4.21 -2.32
CA GLY A 183 -21.43 -3.18 -1.32
C GLY A 183 -20.26 -2.77 -0.44
N TYR A 184 -19.03 -3.24 -0.70
CA TYR A 184 -17.85 -2.74 0.01
C TYR A 184 -17.56 -1.29 -0.40
N LYS A 185 -17.33 -0.44 0.60
CA LYS A 185 -17.07 0.99 0.44
C LYS A 185 -15.66 1.38 0.85
N TYR A 186 -15.11 0.69 1.84
CA TYR A 186 -13.81 1.03 2.42
C TYR A 186 -12.83 -0.12 2.28
N MET A 187 -11.56 0.22 2.16
CA MET A 187 -10.45 -0.73 2.18
C MET A 187 -9.39 -0.24 3.16
N PHE A 188 -9.02 -1.10 4.11
CA PHE A 188 -7.88 -0.91 4.99
C PHE A 188 -6.69 -1.69 4.44
N VAL A 189 -5.62 -0.99 4.09
CA VAL A 189 -4.40 -1.55 3.50
C VAL A 189 -3.27 -1.47 4.51
N SER A 190 -2.47 -2.53 4.63
CA SER A 190 -1.21 -2.48 5.40
C SER A 190 -0.19 -3.49 4.90
N ASN A 191 1.07 -3.30 5.27
CA ASN A 191 2.13 -4.26 4.94
C ASN A 191 1.93 -5.59 5.68
N SER A 192 2.28 -6.71 5.03
CA SER A 192 2.25 -8.04 5.67
C SER A 192 3.31 -8.23 6.76
N ASP A 193 4.38 -7.45 6.74
CA ASP A 193 5.40 -7.46 7.79
C ASP A 193 5.08 -6.52 8.97
N ASN A 194 3.98 -5.75 8.90
CA ASN A 194 3.45 -4.98 10.01
C ASN A 194 2.29 -5.73 10.68
N LEU A 195 2.60 -6.53 11.71
CA LEU A 195 1.60 -7.25 12.51
C LEU A 195 0.83 -6.36 13.49
N GLY A 196 1.29 -5.12 13.73
CA GLY A 196 0.58 -4.14 14.55
C GLY A 196 -0.60 -3.49 13.81
N ALA A 197 -0.65 -3.63 12.48
CA ALA A 197 -1.74 -3.09 11.67
C ALA A 197 -2.94 -4.05 11.65
N THR A 198 -3.90 -3.80 12.52
CA THR A 198 -5.17 -4.52 12.64
C THR A 198 -6.36 -3.60 12.34
N MET A 199 -7.55 -4.17 12.15
CA MET A 199 -8.76 -3.39 11.92
C MET A 199 -9.14 -2.66 13.21
N ASP A 200 -9.13 -1.32 13.17
CA ASP A 200 -9.49 -0.47 14.30
C ASP A 200 -10.82 0.25 14.03
N LEU A 201 -11.80 0.07 14.92
CA LEU A 201 -13.13 0.62 14.74
C LEU A 201 -13.18 2.15 14.89
N LYS A 202 -12.31 2.74 15.70
CA LYS A 202 -12.27 4.20 15.88
C LYS A 202 -11.77 4.86 14.62
N LEU A 203 -10.69 4.33 14.04
CA LEU A 203 -10.13 4.81 12.78
C LEU A 203 -11.09 4.61 11.62
N LEU A 204 -11.71 3.42 11.49
CA LEU A 204 -12.73 3.17 10.47
C LEU A 204 -13.91 4.14 10.60
N THR A 205 -14.42 4.33 11.81
CA THR A 205 -15.55 5.23 12.09
C THR A 205 -15.20 6.67 11.77
N TRP A 206 -14.02 7.13 12.22
CA TRP A 206 -13.50 8.45 11.93
C TRP A 206 -13.36 8.66 10.42
N PHE A 207 -12.72 7.73 9.71
CA PHE A 207 -12.50 7.83 8.26
C PHE A 207 -13.83 7.92 7.51
N ALA A 208 -14.77 7.03 7.80
CA ALA A 208 -16.10 7.04 7.19
C ALA A 208 -16.83 8.39 7.41
N LYS A 209 -16.72 8.99 8.61
CA LYS A 209 -17.32 10.29 8.93
C LYS A 209 -16.69 11.46 8.18
N THR A 210 -15.38 11.40 7.92
CA THR A 210 -14.69 12.51 7.22
C THR A 210 -15.19 12.69 5.79
N GLY A 211 -15.72 11.64 5.16
CA GLY A 211 -16.03 11.62 3.73
C GLY A 211 -14.80 11.74 2.83
N ALA A 212 -13.59 11.67 3.40
CA ALA A 212 -12.35 11.77 2.64
C ALA A 212 -12.17 10.55 1.71
N PRO A 213 -11.56 10.73 0.54
CA PRO A 213 -11.29 9.63 -0.38
C PRO A 213 -10.18 8.69 0.14
N PHE A 214 -9.33 9.20 1.02
CA PHE A 214 -8.10 8.55 1.46
C PHE A 214 -7.69 9.07 2.84
N ALA A 215 -7.16 8.19 3.69
CA ALA A 215 -6.42 8.56 4.89
C ALA A 215 -5.19 7.68 5.06
N MET A 216 -4.17 8.23 5.70
CA MET A 216 -2.90 7.58 6.00
C MET A 216 -2.69 7.68 7.51
N GLU A 217 -2.47 6.56 8.17
CA GLU A 217 -1.98 6.59 9.55
C GLU A 217 -0.49 6.91 9.54
N VAL A 218 -0.09 7.75 10.47
CA VAL A 218 1.30 8.13 10.66
C VAL A 218 1.69 7.92 12.11
N ALA A 219 2.96 7.57 12.33
CA ALA A 219 3.54 7.49 13.66
C ALA A 219 4.40 8.73 13.95
N ALA A 220 4.60 9.02 15.23
CA ALA A 220 5.65 9.96 15.63
C ALA A 220 7.01 9.40 15.19
N ARG A 221 7.76 10.19 14.44
CA ARG A 221 9.04 9.78 13.88
C ARG A 221 10.12 9.73 14.95
N THR A 222 10.95 8.70 14.89
CA THR A 222 12.08 8.45 15.78
C THR A 222 13.39 8.37 14.99
N ASP A 223 14.53 8.35 15.68
CA ASP A 223 15.85 8.20 15.05
C ASP A 223 16.04 6.84 14.35
N ALA A 224 15.16 5.85 14.61
CA ALA A 224 15.15 4.57 13.91
C ALA A 224 14.52 4.67 12.52
N ASP A 225 13.68 5.68 12.27
CA ASP A 225 12.87 5.84 11.07
C ASP A 225 13.65 6.57 9.95
N LYS A 226 14.76 5.96 9.56
CA LYS A 226 15.69 6.49 8.54
C LYS A 226 15.32 6.11 7.10
N LYS A 227 14.58 5.01 6.93
CA LYS A 227 14.19 4.45 5.63
C LYS A 227 12.67 4.39 5.51
N GLY A 228 12.12 5.13 4.55
CA GLY A 228 10.68 5.25 4.26
C GLY A 228 10.35 6.68 3.86
N GLY A 229 9.16 7.15 4.21
CA GLY A 229 8.72 8.50 3.89
C GLY A 229 8.03 9.21 5.04
N HIS A 230 8.14 10.54 5.01
CA HIS A 230 7.46 11.41 5.95
C HIS A 230 6.35 12.22 5.26
N LEU A 231 5.35 12.62 6.03
CA LEU A 231 4.30 13.51 5.57
C LEU A 231 4.86 14.92 5.42
N ALA A 232 4.44 15.62 4.37
CA ALA A 232 4.71 17.03 4.15
C ALA A 232 3.50 17.69 3.47
N ARG A 233 3.56 19.02 3.33
CA ARG A 233 2.57 19.81 2.58
C ARG A 233 3.23 20.42 1.36
N SER A 234 2.62 20.25 0.20
CA SER A 234 3.06 20.92 -1.02
C SER A 234 2.84 22.43 -0.90
N LYS A 235 3.86 23.25 -1.16
CA LYS A 235 3.67 24.71 -1.28
C LYS A 235 2.85 25.08 -2.51
N ALA A 236 2.98 24.32 -3.59
CA ALA A 236 2.30 24.58 -4.85
C ALA A 236 0.79 24.31 -4.77
N THR A 237 0.37 23.22 -4.11
CA THR A 237 -1.04 22.82 -4.07
C THR A 237 -1.71 23.05 -2.72
N GLY A 238 -0.94 23.28 -1.66
CA GLY A 238 -1.43 23.28 -0.27
C GLY A 238 -1.86 21.90 0.24
N GLY A 239 -1.86 20.88 -0.61
CA GLY A 239 -2.23 19.51 -0.30
C GLY A 239 -1.15 18.75 0.47
N LEU A 240 -1.54 17.69 1.14
CA LEU A 240 -0.61 16.76 1.78
C LEU A 240 0.09 15.89 0.72
N LEU A 241 1.34 15.54 0.97
CA LEU A 241 2.11 14.59 0.17
C LEU A 241 2.98 13.71 1.06
N LEU A 242 3.39 12.58 0.50
CA LEU A 242 4.41 11.70 1.03
C LEU A 242 5.72 12.00 0.31
N ARG A 243 6.80 12.24 1.05
CA ARG A 243 8.16 12.30 0.49
C ARG A 243 8.94 11.08 0.96
N GLU A 244 9.21 10.16 0.04
CA GLU A 244 10.08 9.01 0.28
C GLU A 244 11.55 9.42 0.23
N ALA A 245 12.43 8.64 0.88
CA ALA A 245 13.87 8.88 0.83
C ALA A 245 14.42 8.92 -0.62
N ALA A 246 13.88 8.08 -1.52
CA ALA A 246 14.28 8.06 -2.93
C ALA A 246 13.89 9.33 -3.72
N GLN A 247 13.02 10.17 -3.16
CA GLN A 247 12.60 11.45 -3.75
C GLN A 247 13.30 12.64 -3.09
N CYS A 248 14.18 12.42 -2.11
CA CYS A 248 14.95 13.48 -1.47
C CYS A 248 16.22 13.78 -2.27
N PRO A 249 16.47 15.04 -2.66
CA PRO A 249 17.79 15.45 -3.15
C PRO A 249 18.87 15.18 -2.09
N ASP A 250 20.09 14.85 -2.53
CA ASP A 250 21.22 14.58 -1.63
C ASP A 250 21.54 15.78 -0.73
N GLU A 251 21.39 17.01 -1.23
CA GLU A 251 21.61 18.24 -0.44
C GLU A 251 20.60 18.43 0.71
N ASP A 252 19.41 17.85 0.58
CA ASP A 252 18.32 17.97 1.55
C ASP A 252 18.29 16.82 2.57
N GLU A 253 19.18 15.82 2.45
CA GLU A 253 19.19 14.62 3.30
C GLU A 253 19.23 14.96 4.79
N LYS A 254 19.96 16.01 5.17
CA LYS A 254 20.01 16.48 6.57
C LYS A 254 18.65 16.95 7.07
N GLU A 255 17.90 17.68 6.24
CA GLU A 255 16.55 18.14 6.59
C GLU A 255 15.57 16.97 6.53
N PHE A 256 15.70 16.07 5.57
CA PHE A 256 14.90 14.85 5.49
C PHE A 256 15.02 14.00 6.76
N GLN A 257 16.21 13.87 7.34
CA GLN A 257 16.45 13.13 8.59
C GLN A 257 16.11 13.94 9.86
N ASN A 258 15.68 15.19 9.73
CA ASN A 258 15.30 16.02 10.88
C ASN A 258 13.92 15.63 11.43
N VAL A 259 13.89 14.67 12.37
CA VAL A 259 12.67 14.15 12.99
C VAL A 259 11.88 15.20 13.79
N ALA A 260 12.53 16.28 14.24
CA ALA A 260 11.86 17.37 14.94
C ALA A 260 11.08 18.30 13.99
N LYS A 261 11.49 18.37 12.72
CA LYS A 261 10.81 19.13 11.67
C LYS A 261 9.75 18.27 10.97
N HIS A 262 10.17 17.13 10.44
CA HIS A 262 9.32 16.18 9.72
C HIS A 262 8.90 15.04 10.65
N LYS A 263 7.92 15.35 11.51
CA LYS A 263 7.54 14.55 12.69
C LYS A 263 6.67 13.33 12.41
N PHE A 264 6.04 13.26 11.24
CA PHE A 264 5.03 12.26 10.92
C PHE A 264 5.56 11.27 9.89
N PHE A 265 5.80 10.04 10.33
CA PHE A 265 6.32 8.96 9.50
C PHE A 265 5.18 8.07 8.99
N ASN A 266 5.16 7.78 7.70
CA ASN A 266 4.14 6.93 7.10
C ASN A 266 4.27 5.48 7.58
N THR A 267 3.21 4.92 8.17
CA THR A 267 3.19 3.50 8.60
C THR A 267 2.85 2.55 7.45
N ASN A 268 2.39 3.11 6.32
CA ASN A 268 1.75 2.42 5.21
C ASN A 268 0.45 1.69 5.59
N ASN A 269 -0.19 2.12 6.68
CA ASN A 269 -1.57 1.76 7.02
C ASN A 269 -2.49 2.80 6.37
N LEU A 270 -3.22 2.39 5.34
CA LEU A 270 -3.98 3.29 4.48
C LEU A 270 -5.47 2.93 4.50
N TRP A 271 -6.31 3.94 4.54
CA TRP A 271 -7.75 3.82 4.40
C TRP A 271 -8.16 4.40 3.07
N VAL A 272 -8.88 3.62 2.27
CA VAL A 272 -9.26 3.99 0.90
C VAL A 272 -10.76 3.89 0.75
N ASN A 273 -11.39 4.95 0.25
CA ASN A 273 -12.78 4.89 -0.22
C ASN A 273 -12.79 4.32 -1.64
N LEU A 274 -13.35 3.13 -1.80
CA LEU A 274 -13.34 2.38 -3.06
C LEU A 274 -14.14 3.08 -4.16
N LYS A 275 -15.22 3.78 -3.80
CA LYS A 275 -16.00 4.57 -4.77
C LYS A 275 -15.19 5.76 -5.25
N ALA A 276 -14.57 6.50 -4.33
CA ALA A 276 -13.72 7.64 -4.68
C ALA A 276 -12.49 7.20 -5.51
N LEU A 277 -11.93 6.02 -5.24
CA LEU A 277 -10.89 5.42 -6.07
C LEU A 277 -11.38 5.16 -7.50
N LYS A 278 -12.57 4.57 -7.67
CA LYS A 278 -13.17 4.35 -9.00
C LYS A 278 -13.40 5.68 -9.73
N GLU A 279 -13.96 6.67 -9.04
CA GLU A 279 -14.20 8.01 -9.58
C GLU A 279 -12.89 8.70 -9.99
N ALA A 280 -11.81 8.56 -9.20
CA ALA A 280 -10.50 9.08 -9.54
C ALA A 280 -9.95 8.45 -10.82
N TYR A 281 -10.06 7.12 -10.97
CA TYR A 281 -9.68 6.44 -12.21
C TYR A 281 -10.51 6.92 -13.40
N THR A 282 -11.82 7.09 -13.25
CA THR A 282 -12.66 7.65 -14.32
C THR A 282 -12.24 9.07 -14.68
N LYS A 283 -11.96 9.93 -13.69
CA LYS A 283 -11.52 11.31 -13.90
C LYS A 283 -10.21 11.42 -14.67
N TYR A 284 -9.29 10.49 -14.44
CA TYR A 284 -7.95 10.48 -15.05
C TYR A 284 -7.82 9.40 -16.15
N ASP A 285 -8.90 9.11 -16.88
CA ASP A 285 -8.93 8.18 -18.03
C ASP A 285 -8.26 6.81 -17.75
N GLY A 286 -8.65 6.17 -16.66
CA GLY A 286 -8.17 4.83 -16.29
C GLY A 286 -6.74 4.80 -15.72
N LEU A 287 -6.21 5.95 -15.28
CA LEU A 287 -4.93 6.11 -14.60
C LEU A 287 -5.14 6.76 -13.23
N LEU A 288 -4.23 6.54 -12.29
CA LEU A 288 -4.05 7.39 -11.12
C LEU A 288 -2.63 7.97 -11.19
N PRO A 289 -2.45 9.28 -11.40
CA PRO A 289 -1.14 9.88 -11.70
C PRO A 289 -0.32 10.06 -10.43
N LEU A 290 0.14 8.95 -9.85
CA LEU A 290 1.05 8.96 -8.70
C LEU A 290 2.43 9.51 -9.11
N PRO A 291 3.14 10.21 -8.22
CA PRO A 291 4.54 10.59 -8.46
C PRO A 291 5.41 9.37 -8.78
N VAL A 292 6.34 9.55 -9.72
CA VAL A 292 7.32 8.54 -10.16
C VAL A 292 8.52 8.52 -9.25
#